data_AF-A0A401PYI1-F1
#
_entry.id   AF-A0A401PYI1-F1
#
_cell.length_a   1.000
_cell.length_b   1.000
_cell.length_c   1.000
_cell.angle_alpha   90.00
_cell.angle_beta   90.00
_cell.angle_gamma   90.00
#
_symmetry.space_group_name_H-M   'P 1'
#
loop_
_entity.id
_entity.type
_entity.pdbx_description
1 polymer ?
#
loop_
_entity_poly.entity_id
_entity_poly.type
_entity_poly.pdbx_seq_one_letter_code
_entity_poly.pdbx_strand_id
1 'polypeptide(L)'
;SLTRVTVNQEMRNEIEANQKYFAETLGLQPGDSALFINGLHIDLDIQNPFSILDILKQEGRIMDGLYNLGIKNKDLSKLLNVNVYPVEENPALDIRHSAIIWMNDLERDQKYRSWPSSYQELLRPTFPGVIRQIRRNIFNLVLFIDPAQEDAVELVKLAELFYHHNIPLRYWLRNGIFSFYDDPLMLLNVIYLKR
;
A
#
# COMPACT_ATOMS: atom_id res chain seq x y z
N SER A 1 -33.76 -9.02 39.81
CA SER A 1 -33.34 -9.83 38.64
C SER A 1 -33.98 -9.25 37.39
N LEU A 2 -33.17 -8.93 36.37
CA LEU A 2 -33.66 -8.42 35.08
C LEU A 2 -34.52 -9.45 34.32
N THR A 3 -34.51 -10.72 34.73
CA THR A 3 -35.32 -11.80 34.16
C THR A 3 -36.83 -11.64 34.31
N ARG A 4 -37.30 -10.68 35.10
CA ARG A 4 -38.74 -10.45 35.36
C ARG A 4 -39.36 -9.30 34.55
N VAL A 5 -38.54 -8.55 33.81
CA VAL A 5 -39.02 -7.38 33.05
C VAL A 5 -39.35 -7.82 31.63
N THR A 6 -40.60 -7.67 31.22
CA THR A 6 -41.02 -7.94 29.84
C THR A 6 -40.64 -6.77 28.95
N VAL A 7 -39.87 -7.05 27.90
CA VAL A 7 -39.48 -6.07 26.89
C VAL A 7 -40.66 -5.77 25.98
N ASN A 8 -40.91 -4.48 25.69
CA ASN A 8 -41.94 -4.05 24.74
C ASN A 8 -41.64 -4.60 23.33
N GLN A 9 -42.68 -4.97 22.59
CA GLN A 9 -42.54 -5.49 21.22
C GLN A 9 -41.93 -4.44 20.27
N GLU A 10 -42.23 -3.15 20.48
CA GLU A 10 -41.64 -2.05 19.70
C GLU A 10 -40.11 -2.01 19.84
N MET A 11 -39.62 -2.15 21.07
CA MET A 11 -38.18 -2.17 21.36
C MET A 11 -37.49 -3.39 20.74
N ARG A 12 -38.15 -4.55 20.70
CA ARG A 12 -37.60 -5.75 20.03
C ARG A 12 -37.43 -5.53 18.53
N ASN A 13 -38.46 -4.99 17.89
CA ASN A 13 -38.43 -4.72 16.45
C ASN A 13 -37.37 -3.65 16.12
N GLU A 14 -37.21 -2.63 16.96
CA GLU A 14 -36.17 -1.60 16.81
C GLU A 14 -34.76 -2.18 16.93
N ILE A 15 -34.53 -3.04 17.93
CA ILE A 15 -33.22 -3.70 18.13
C ILE A 15 -32.86 -4.57 16.93
N GLU A 16 -33.79 -5.38 16.42
CA GLU A 16 -33.55 -6.23 15.24
C GLU A 16 -33.24 -5.39 13.99
N ALA A 17 -33.97 -4.29 13.78
CA ALA A 17 -33.73 -3.38 12.67
C ALA A 17 -32.34 -2.70 12.77
N ASN A 18 -31.97 -2.22 13.96
CA ASN A 18 -30.68 -1.59 14.20
C ASN A 18 -29.52 -2.58 14.05
N GLN A 19 -29.65 -3.81 14.56
CA GLN A 19 -28.64 -4.86 14.40
C GLN A 19 -28.38 -5.16 12.93
N LYS A 20 -29.45 -5.28 12.12
CA LYS A 20 -29.30 -5.51 10.68
C LYS A 20 -28.60 -4.33 9.99
N TYR A 21 -29.03 -3.10 10.30
CA TYR A 21 -28.45 -1.89 9.72
C TYR A 21 -26.95 -1.73 10.06
N PHE A 22 -26.57 -1.96 11.31
CA PHE A 22 -25.18 -1.84 11.75
C PHE A 22 -24.28 -2.97 11.24
N ALA A 23 -24.81 -4.19 11.10
CA ALA A 23 -24.09 -5.29 10.48
C ALA A 23 -23.80 -5.02 8.99
N GLU A 24 -24.76 -4.46 8.25
CA GLU A 24 -24.60 -4.14 6.82
C GLU A 24 -23.71 -2.91 6.59
N THR A 25 -23.83 -1.88 7.43
CA THR A 25 -23.16 -0.57 7.19
C THR A 25 -21.79 -0.47 7.84
N LEU A 26 -21.64 -0.99 9.06
CA LEU A 26 -20.44 -0.82 9.90
C LEU A 26 -19.74 -2.16 10.19
N GLY A 27 -20.30 -3.29 9.75
CA GLY A 27 -19.77 -4.63 10.04
C GLY A 27 -19.96 -5.07 11.50
N LEU A 28 -20.67 -4.30 12.32
CA LEU A 28 -20.82 -4.54 13.76
C LEU A 28 -21.80 -5.68 14.02
N GLN A 29 -21.35 -6.73 14.71
CA GLN A 29 -22.17 -7.87 15.10
C GLN A 29 -22.81 -7.68 16.48
N PRO A 30 -23.88 -8.42 16.80
CA PRO A 30 -24.45 -8.40 18.15
C PRO A 30 -23.41 -8.78 19.20
N GLY A 31 -23.11 -7.86 20.12
CA GLY A 31 -22.10 -8.03 21.17
C GLY A 31 -20.85 -7.17 20.95
N ASP A 32 -20.63 -6.67 19.73
CA ASP A 32 -19.56 -5.72 19.46
C ASP A 32 -19.92 -4.35 20.04
N SER A 33 -18.89 -3.62 20.47
CA SER A 33 -19.00 -2.25 20.95
C SER A 33 -18.09 -1.35 20.12
N ALA A 34 -18.63 -0.27 19.59
CA ALA A 34 -17.87 0.72 18.84
C ALA A 34 -18.25 2.12 19.31
N LEU A 35 -17.26 2.99 19.46
CA LEU A 35 -17.44 4.39 19.80
C LEU A 35 -17.07 5.25 18.59
N PHE A 36 -17.96 6.17 18.22
CA PHE A 36 -17.70 7.14 17.16
C PHE A 36 -17.82 8.56 17.69
N ILE A 37 -16.84 9.41 17.37
CA ILE A 37 -16.88 10.86 17.65
C ILE A 37 -16.80 11.59 16.31
N ASN A 38 -17.89 12.28 15.92
CA ASN A 38 -18.00 12.98 14.64
C ASN A 38 -17.60 12.13 13.40
N GLY A 39 -17.91 10.83 13.43
CA GLY A 39 -17.56 9.88 12.36
C GLY A 39 -16.20 9.19 12.55
N LEU A 40 -15.36 9.65 13.47
CA LEU A 40 -14.10 9.00 13.80
C LEU A 40 -14.34 7.78 14.68
N HIS A 41 -13.95 6.60 14.21
CA HIS A 41 -13.97 5.37 15.00
C HIS A 41 -12.88 5.41 16.08
N ILE A 42 -13.28 5.21 17.33
CA ILE A 42 -12.39 5.16 18.48
C ILE A 42 -12.28 3.71 18.94
N ASP A 43 -11.07 3.18 18.84
CA ASP A 43 -10.73 1.88 19.38
C ASP A 43 -10.61 1.95 20.91
N LEU A 44 -11.56 1.32 21.58
CA LEU A 44 -11.65 1.30 23.05
C LEU A 44 -10.64 0.35 23.70
N ASP A 45 -10.05 -0.58 22.93
CA ASP A 45 -9.06 -1.53 23.46
C ASP A 45 -7.68 -0.87 23.61
N ILE A 46 -7.41 0.13 22.78
CA ILE A 46 -6.12 0.84 22.74
C ILE A 46 -6.18 2.17 23.51
N GLN A 47 -7.34 2.85 23.52
CA GLN A 47 -7.42 4.23 24.03
C GLN A 47 -7.73 4.35 25.53
N ASN A 48 -7.01 5.27 26.18
CA ASN A 48 -7.24 5.68 27.56
C ASN A 48 -8.32 6.80 27.62
N PRO A 49 -9.15 6.89 28.68
CA PRO A 49 -10.02 8.03 28.95
C PRO A 49 -9.40 9.42 28.73
N PHE A 50 -8.11 9.60 29.07
CA PHE A 50 -7.40 10.87 28.82
C PHE A 50 -7.15 11.11 27.32
N SER A 51 -6.85 10.07 26.54
CA SER A 51 -6.72 10.16 25.08
C SER A 51 -8.03 10.61 24.43
N ILE A 52 -9.17 10.09 24.91
CA ILE A 52 -10.50 10.49 24.43
C ILE A 52 -10.75 11.98 24.71
N LEU A 53 -10.35 12.48 25.89
CA LEU A 53 -10.46 13.91 26.21
C LEU A 53 -9.61 14.77 25.27
N ASP A 54 -8.41 14.33 24.93
CA ASP A 54 -7.55 15.07 24.01
C ASP A 54 -8.12 15.09 22.58
N ILE A 55 -8.73 13.98 22.12
CA ILE A 55 -9.48 13.92 20.86
C ILE A 55 -10.64 14.91 20.88
N LEU A 56 -11.44 14.94 21.96
CA LEU A 56 -12.56 15.88 22.09
C LEU A 56 -12.10 17.34 22.04
N LYS A 57 -10.99 17.68 22.70
CA LYS A 57 -10.42 19.03 22.66
C LYS A 57 -9.95 19.39 21.25
N GLN A 58 -9.31 18.45 20.55
CA GLN A 58 -8.86 18.65 19.18
C GLN A 58 -10.04 18.88 18.24
N GLU A 59 -11.08 18.05 18.36
CA GLU A 59 -12.29 18.15 17.56
C GLU A 59 -13.03 19.47 17.78
N GLY A 60 -13.13 19.92 19.04
CA GLY A 60 -13.68 21.23 19.37
C GLY A 60 -12.92 22.38 18.70
N ARG A 61 -11.58 22.33 18.68
CA ARG A 61 -10.75 23.34 17.98
C ARG A 61 -10.98 23.33 16.46
N ILE A 62 -11.17 22.15 15.87
CA ILE A 62 -11.47 22.00 14.43
C ILE A 62 -12.83 22.62 14.13
N MET A 63 -13.85 22.31 14.95
CA MET A 63 -15.18 22.88 14.81
C MET A 63 -15.19 24.41 14.95
N ASP A 64 -14.46 24.95 15.93
CA ASP A 64 -14.28 26.40 16.09
C ASP A 64 -13.56 27.02 14.88
N GLY A 65 -12.55 26.34 14.35
CA GLY A 65 -11.85 26.75 13.13
C GLY A 65 -12.78 26.82 11.91
N LEU A 66 -13.58 25.78 11.68
CA LEU A 66 -14.58 25.74 10.60
C LEU A 66 -15.66 26.81 10.78
N TYR A 67 -16.09 27.04 12.02
CA TYR A 67 -17.06 28.08 12.35
C TYR A 67 -16.51 29.48 12.01
N ASN A 68 -15.25 29.76 12.37
CA ASN A 68 -14.58 31.02 12.03
C ASN A 68 -14.40 31.22 10.52
N LEU A 69 -14.33 30.14 9.75
CA LEU A 69 -14.32 30.16 8.28
C LEU A 69 -15.72 30.38 7.65
N GLY A 70 -16.76 30.52 8.48
CA GLY A 70 -18.13 30.77 8.02
C GLY A 70 -18.92 29.51 7.70
N ILE A 71 -18.39 28.32 7.97
CA ILE A 71 -19.09 27.04 7.77
C ILE A 71 -20.03 26.83 8.96
N LYS A 72 -21.34 26.92 8.69
CA LYS A 72 -22.39 26.84 9.72
C LYS A 72 -23.03 25.46 9.76
N ASN A 73 -23.56 25.10 10.93
CA ASN A 73 -24.14 23.80 11.34
C ASN A 73 -24.60 22.82 10.25
N LYS A 74 -25.41 23.25 9.26
CA LYS A 74 -25.95 22.36 8.21
C LYS A 74 -24.90 21.84 7.23
N ASP A 75 -23.86 22.62 6.98
CA ASP A 75 -22.75 22.24 6.10
C ASP A 75 -21.64 21.56 6.88
N LEU A 76 -21.52 21.89 8.18
CA LEU A 76 -20.55 21.28 9.08
C LEU A 76 -20.82 19.78 9.28
N SER A 77 -22.08 19.38 9.51
CA SER A 77 -22.43 17.95 9.64
C SER A 77 -22.18 17.18 8.34
N LYS A 78 -22.40 17.80 7.18
CA LYS A 78 -22.08 17.17 5.89
C LYS A 78 -20.58 17.00 5.70
N LEU A 79 -19.79 17.98 6.10
CA LEU A 79 -18.33 17.96 5.99
C LEU A 79 -17.69 16.94 6.93
N LEU A 80 -18.17 16.84 8.17
CA LEU A 80 -17.73 15.83 9.13
C LEU A 80 -18.08 14.40 8.67
N ASN A 81 -19.20 14.24 7.96
CA ASN A 81 -19.60 12.95 7.38
C ASN A 81 -18.86 12.61 6.06
N VAL A 82 -17.94 13.46 5.59
CA VAL A 82 -17.13 13.12 4.43
C VAL A 82 -16.11 12.07 4.86
N ASN A 83 -16.30 10.84 4.39
CA ASN A 83 -15.29 9.79 4.48
C ASN A 83 -14.07 10.19 3.64
N VAL A 84 -13.13 10.88 4.26
CA VAL A 84 -11.78 11.03 3.72
C VAL A 84 -11.06 9.74 4.04
N TYR A 85 -11.19 8.75 3.17
CA TYR A 85 -10.26 7.63 3.19
C TYR A 85 -8.86 8.25 3.06
N PRO A 86 -7.93 8.06 4.03
CA PRO A 86 -6.54 8.33 3.75
C PRO A 86 -6.23 7.46 2.56
N VAL A 87 -6.09 8.09 1.40
CA VAL A 87 -5.74 7.36 0.21
C VAL A 87 -4.31 6.92 0.49
N GLU A 88 -4.13 5.66 0.90
CA GLU A 88 -2.86 4.93 0.81
C GLU A 88 -2.53 4.74 -0.68
N GLU A 89 -2.58 5.82 -1.44
CA GLU A 89 -2.04 5.88 -2.78
C GLU A 89 -0.54 5.81 -2.56
N ASN A 90 0.00 4.59 -2.65
CA ASN A 90 1.42 4.41 -2.94
C ASN A 90 1.63 4.98 -4.34
N PRO A 91 2.18 6.21 -4.48
CA PRO A 91 2.25 6.83 -5.78
C PRO A 91 3.20 6.01 -6.64
N ALA A 92 2.72 5.57 -7.80
CA ALA A 92 3.55 4.83 -8.74
C ALA A 92 4.52 5.80 -9.43
N LEU A 93 5.82 5.52 -9.32
CA LEU A 93 6.85 6.26 -10.04
C LEU A 93 6.98 5.72 -11.48
N ASP A 94 6.98 6.61 -12.47
CA ASP A 94 7.29 6.21 -13.84
C ASP A 94 8.79 5.93 -13.98
N ILE A 95 9.13 4.67 -14.24
CA ILE A 95 10.50 4.17 -14.37
C ILE A 95 10.92 4.02 -15.85
N ARG A 96 10.16 4.54 -16.81
CA ARG A 96 10.49 4.39 -18.24
C ARG A 96 11.46 5.49 -18.68
N HIS A 97 12.74 5.28 -18.45
CA HIS A 97 13.79 6.23 -18.83
C HIS A 97 14.90 5.57 -19.65
N SER A 98 15.43 6.29 -20.64
CA SER A 98 16.49 5.79 -21.55
C SER A 98 17.82 5.52 -20.85
N ALA A 99 18.04 6.14 -19.69
CA ALA A 99 19.23 5.91 -18.85
C ALA A 99 19.26 4.53 -18.17
N ILE A 100 18.19 3.74 -18.27
CA ILE A 100 18.05 2.42 -17.64
C ILE A 100 18.49 1.35 -18.65
N ILE A 101 19.49 0.56 -18.27
CA ILE A 101 20.17 -0.47 -19.09
C ILE A 101 19.89 -1.87 -18.53
N TRP A 102 18.77 -2.47 -18.92
CA TRP A 102 18.32 -3.76 -18.39
C TRP A 102 19.36 -4.88 -18.52
N MET A 103 19.53 -5.66 -17.45
CA MET A 103 20.49 -6.78 -17.42
C MET A 103 19.91 -8.07 -18.03
N ASN A 104 18.59 -8.21 -18.00
CA ASN A 104 17.87 -9.34 -18.56
C ASN A 104 16.61 -8.89 -19.31
N ASP A 105 16.16 -9.74 -20.23
CA ASP A 105 14.89 -9.60 -20.95
C ASP A 105 14.12 -10.93 -20.90
N LEU A 106 13.09 -10.96 -20.03
CA LEU A 106 12.26 -12.15 -19.81
C LEU A 106 11.57 -12.64 -21.08
N GLU A 107 11.35 -11.78 -22.08
CA GLU A 107 10.61 -12.15 -23.30
C GLU A 107 11.52 -12.66 -24.41
N ARG A 108 12.80 -12.29 -24.38
CA ARG A 108 13.75 -12.52 -25.48
C ARG A 108 14.88 -13.48 -25.14
N ASP A 109 15.35 -13.49 -23.90
CA ASP A 109 16.56 -14.26 -23.54
C ASP A 109 16.31 -15.78 -23.64
N GLN A 110 17.33 -16.50 -24.11
CA GLN A 110 17.27 -17.94 -24.27
C GLN A 110 16.98 -18.68 -22.96
N LYS A 111 17.46 -18.14 -21.84
CA LYS A 111 17.28 -18.67 -20.48
C LYS A 111 15.80 -18.87 -20.11
N TYR A 112 14.91 -18.02 -20.59
CA TYR A 112 13.49 -18.03 -20.24
C TYR A 112 12.59 -18.73 -21.28
N ARG A 113 13.16 -19.38 -22.30
CA ARG A 113 12.38 -20.01 -23.39
C ARG A 113 11.46 -21.13 -22.91
N SER A 114 11.82 -21.84 -21.85
CA SER A 114 11.01 -22.91 -21.27
C SER A 114 9.77 -22.41 -20.54
N TRP A 115 9.69 -21.11 -20.24
CA TRP A 115 8.60 -20.54 -19.46
C TRP A 115 7.35 -20.30 -20.31
N PRO A 116 6.15 -20.46 -19.73
CA PRO A 116 4.91 -20.16 -20.43
C PRO A 116 4.78 -18.67 -20.72
N SER A 117 4.17 -18.31 -21.84
CA SER A 117 3.95 -16.90 -22.25
C SER A 117 2.48 -16.46 -22.18
N SER A 118 1.58 -17.28 -21.66
CA SER A 118 0.16 -16.92 -21.54
C SER A 118 -0.10 -16.15 -20.26
N TYR A 119 -0.79 -15.01 -20.34
CA TYR A 119 -1.23 -14.26 -19.15
C TYR A 119 -2.25 -15.03 -18.30
N GLN A 120 -2.92 -16.04 -18.86
CA GLN A 120 -3.84 -16.90 -18.11
C GLN A 120 -3.14 -17.67 -16.98
N GLU A 121 -1.82 -17.89 -17.08
CA GLU A 121 -1.04 -18.50 -16.01
C GLU A 121 -1.11 -17.69 -14.71
N LEU A 122 -1.23 -16.35 -14.81
CA LEU A 122 -1.38 -15.48 -13.65
C LEU A 122 -2.70 -15.66 -12.91
N LEU A 123 -3.71 -16.23 -13.55
CA LEU A 123 -5.04 -16.43 -12.97
C LEU A 123 -5.20 -17.80 -12.31
N ARG A 124 -4.26 -18.73 -12.53
CA ARG A 124 -4.33 -20.05 -11.90
C ARG A 124 -4.17 -19.91 -10.38
N PRO A 125 -4.79 -20.75 -9.55
CA PRO A 125 -4.50 -20.74 -8.12
C PRO A 125 -3.01 -21.03 -7.86
N THR A 126 -2.39 -20.34 -6.90
CA THR A 126 -1.04 -20.66 -6.38
C THR A 126 -1.03 -20.50 -4.88
N PHE A 127 -0.08 -21.16 -4.22
CA PHE A 127 0.18 -20.90 -2.81
C PHE A 127 0.56 -19.42 -2.60
N PRO A 128 0.02 -18.77 -1.55
CA PRO A 128 0.40 -17.41 -1.19
C PRO A 128 1.91 -17.27 -1.05
N GLY A 129 2.47 -16.15 -1.54
CA GLY A 129 3.91 -15.86 -1.47
C GLY A 129 4.77 -16.43 -2.60
N VAL A 130 4.20 -17.24 -3.52
CA VAL A 130 4.95 -17.79 -4.65
C VAL A 130 4.76 -16.92 -5.90
N ILE A 131 5.86 -16.44 -6.49
CA ILE A 131 5.84 -15.72 -7.76
C ILE A 131 5.93 -16.72 -8.91
N ARG A 132 4.98 -16.66 -9.84
CA ARG A 132 4.93 -17.55 -11.00
C ARG A 132 5.96 -17.21 -12.06
N GLN A 133 6.72 -18.20 -12.49
CA GLN A 133 7.59 -18.11 -13.66
C GLN A 133 6.76 -17.96 -14.94
N ILE A 134 6.88 -16.80 -15.57
CA ILE A 134 6.18 -16.46 -16.82
C ILE A 134 7.12 -15.65 -17.71
N ARG A 135 7.12 -15.96 -19.00
CA ARG A 135 7.92 -15.30 -20.03
C ARG A 135 7.30 -13.97 -20.46
N ARG A 136 7.07 -13.07 -19.48
CA ARG A 136 6.39 -11.78 -19.66
C ARG A 136 7.01 -10.69 -18.78
N ASN A 137 7.13 -9.49 -19.33
CA ASN A 137 7.65 -8.34 -18.59
C ASN A 137 6.56 -7.70 -17.69
N ILE A 138 6.41 -8.19 -16.46
CA ILE A 138 5.40 -7.73 -15.50
C ILE A 138 6.03 -7.02 -14.31
N PHE A 139 7.06 -7.64 -13.72
CA PHE A 139 7.74 -7.11 -12.55
C PHE A 139 9.08 -6.50 -12.96
N ASN A 140 9.30 -5.26 -12.55
CA ASN A 140 10.51 -4.50 -12.84
C ASN A 140 11.16 -4.04 -11.54
N LEU A 141 12.47 -4.21 -11.41
CA LEU A 141 13.27 -3.71 -10.28
C LEU A 141 14.38 -2.81 -10.81
N VAL A 142 14.37 -1.55 -10.36
CA VAL A 142 15.38 -0.55 -10.72
C VAL A 142 16.17 -0.19 -9.47
N LEU A 143 17.44 -0.60 -9.42
CA LEU A 143 18.32 -0.32 -8.30
C LEU A 143 19.22 0.89 -8.59
N PHE A 144 19.05 1.96 -7.83
CA PHE A 144 19.95 3.10 -7.83
C PHE A 144 21.04 2.87 -6.79
N ILE A 145 22.23 2.51 -7.26
CA ILE A 145 23.36 2.12 -6.40
C ILE A 145 24.47 3.15 -6.52
N ASP A 146 24.99 3.60 -5.38
CA ASP A 146 26.24 4.35 -5.30
C ASP A 146 27.38 3.37 -4.94
N PRO A 147 28.35 3.12 -5.84
CA PRO A 147 29.44 2.18 -5.57
C PRO A 147 30.37 2.61 -4.43
N ALA A 148 30.28 3.86 -3.96
CA ALA A 148 31.06 4.35 -2.84
C ALA A 148 30.48 3.94 -1.46
N GLN A 149 29.24 3.46 -1.43
CA GLN A 149 28.58 3.03 -0.19
C GLN A 149 28.80 1.54 0.07
N GLU A 150 29.06 1.16 1.32
CA GLU A 150 29.29 -0.25 1.69
C GLU A 150 28.03 -1.12 1.53
N ASP A 151 26.85 -0.56 1.84
CA ASP A 151 25.54 -1.23 1.72
C ASP A 151 25.18 -1.60 0.27
N ALA A 152 25.79 -0.94 -0.72
CA ALA A 152 25.61 -1.24 -2.14
C ALA A 152 25.92 -2.69 -2.48
N VAL A 153 26.92 -3.28 -1.79
CA VAL A 153 27.37 -4.64 -2.04
C VAL A 153 26.28 -5.66 -1.69
N GLU A 154 25.47 -5.40 -0.67
CA GLU A 154 24.37 -6.29 -0.28
C GLU A 154 23.26 -6.29 -1.34
N LEU A 155 22.93 -5.12 -1.89
CA LEU A 155 21.94 -4.99 -2.96
C LEU A 155 22.37 -5.69 -4.24
N VAL A 156 23.66 -5.62 -4.59
CA VAL A 156 24.23 -6.34 -5.73
C VAL A 156 24.15 -7.86 -5.52
N LYS A 157 24.51 -8.35 -4.33
CA LYS A 157 24.38 -9.78 -3.97
C LYS A 157 22.93 -10.26 -4.06
N LEU A 158 21.97 -9.45 -3.62
CA LEU A 158 20.55 -9.77 -3.72
C LEU A 158 20.09 -9.87 -5.19
N ALA A 159 20.51 -8.93 -6.03
CA ALA A 159 20.21 -8.98 -7.47
C ALA A 159 20.81 -10.23 -8.14
N GLU A 160 22.02 -10.62 -7.75
CA GLU A 160 22.65 -11.86 -8.22
C GLU A 160 21.88 -13.12 -7.80
N LEU A 161 21.39 -13.17 -6.55
CA LEU A 161 20.54 -14.25 -6.06
C LEU A 161 19.25 -14.36 -6.90
N PHE A 162 18.59 -13.25 -7.20
CA PHE A 162 17.39 -13.24 -8.03
C PHE A 162 17.64 -13.80 -9.44
N TYR A 163 18.80 -13.47 -10.02
CA TYR A 163 19.19 -14.01 -11.32
C TYR A 163 19.43 -15.51 -11.28
N HIS A 164 20.16 -16.02 -10.28
CA HIS A 164 20.45 -17.44 -10.14
C HIS A 164 19.20 -18.28 -9.83
N HIS A 165 18.29 -17.75 -9.01
CA HIS A 165 17.04 -18.42 -8.66
C HIS A 165 15.94 -18.30 -9.72
N ASN A 166 16.25 -17.73 -10.89
CA ASN A 166 15.31 -17.61 -12.01
C ASN A 166 13.99 -16.96 -11.58
N ILE A 167 14.08 -15.87 -10.81
CA ILE A 167 12.91 -15.09 -10.41
C ILE A 167 12.40 -14.35 -11.67
N PRO A 168 11.07 -14.31 -11.92
CA PRO A 168 10.46 -13.64 -13.07
C PRO A 168 10.44 -12.12 -12.88
N LEU A 169 11.63 -11.54 -12.71
CA LEU A 169 11.88 -10.14 -12.46
C LEU A 169 12.84 -9.61 -13.52
N ARG A 170 12.45 -8.50 -14.15
CA ARG A 170 13.36 -7.73 -15.00
C ARG A 170 14.09 -6.73 -14.13
N TYR A 171 15.41 -6.75 -14.10
CA TYR A 171 16.17 -5.87 -13.22
C TYR A 171 17.22 -5.03 -13.93
N TRP A 172 17.47 -3.87 -13.34
CA TRP A 172 18.49 -2.93 -13.72
C TRP A 172 19.43 -2.68 -12.56
N LEU A 173 20.73 -2.65 -12.86
CA LEU A 173 21.76 -2.29 -11.91
C LEU A 173 22.63 -1.19 -12.51
N ARG A 174 22.58 0.01 -11.93
CA ARG A 174 23.57 1.05 -12.23
C ARG A 174 24.83 0.76 -11.44
N ASN A 175 25.72 -0.03 -12.01
CA ASN A 175 27.07 -0.11 -11.48
C ASN A 175 27.84 1.15 -11.92
N GLY A 176 28.29 1.96 -10.96
CA GLY A 176 29.37 2.92 -11.21
C GLY A 176 30.72 2.24 -11.44
N ILE A 177 30.77 0.90 -11.48
CA ILE A 177 31.92 0.08 -11.83
C ILE A 177 31.40 -1.07 -12.69
N PHE A 178 31.29 -0.85 -14.00
CA PHE A 178 31.21 -1.96 -14.95
C PHE A 178 32.55 -2.69 -14.93
N SER A 179 32.50 -4.02 -14.90
CA SER A 179 33.66 -4.90 -14.98
C SER A 179 34.58 -4.49 -16.11
N PHE A 180 35.84 -4.23 -15.76
CA PHE A 180 36.97 -4.34 -16.67
C PHE A 180 36.84 -5.69 -17.40
N TYR A 181 36.52 -5.73 -18.69
CA TYR A 181 37.13 -6.71 -19.60
C TYR A 181 36.77 -6.54 -21.09
N ASP A 182 35.68 -5.86 -21.51
CA ASP A 182 35.25 -6.01 -22.92
C ASP A 182 35.09 -4.77 -23.81
N ASP A 183 35.23 -3.51 -23.35
CA ASP A 183 35.32 -2.40 -24.33
C ASP A 183 35.87 -1.08 -23.75
N PRO A 184 37.06 -0.59 -24.19
CA PRO A 184 37.62 0.69 -23.75
C PRO A 184 36.87 1.93 -24.30
N LEU A 185 36.08 1.79 -25.36
CA LEU A 185 35.46 2.95 -26.04
C LEU A 185 34.18 3.46 -25.37
N MET A 186 33.57 2.67 -24.47
CA MET A 186 32.36 3.07 -23.73
C MET A 186 32.64 3.97 -22.52
N LEU A 187 33.90 4.09 -22.08
CA LEU A 187 34.29 4.91 -20.92
C LEU A 187 34.12 6.42 -21.15
N LEU A 188 34.09 6.90 -22.40
CA LEU A 188 34.17 8.34 -22.67
C LEU A 188 32.82 9.08 -22.59
N ASN A 189 31.68 8.38 -22.74
CA ASN A 189 30.39 9.05 -22.90
C ASN A 189 29.63 9.33 -21.59
N VAL A 190 30.05 8.75 -20.46
CA VAL A 190 29.30 8.90 -19.19
C VAL A 190 29.90 9.98 -18.27
N ILE A 191 31.15 10.41 -18.51
CA ILE A 191 31.78 11.50 -17.74
C ILE A 191 31.18 12.88 -18.10
N TYR A 192 30.48 13.03 -19.24
CA TYR A 192 29.98 14.32 -19.71
C TYR A 192 28.64 14.80 -19.11
N LEU A 193 27.95 14.00 -18.28
CA LEU A 193 26.69 14.40 -17.66
C LEU A 193 26.83 14.67 -16.15
N LYS A 194 27.87 15.44 -15.80
CA LYS A 194 27.90 16.16 -14.52
C LYS A 194 28.55 17.54 -14.68
N ARG A 195 27.81 18.44 -15.32
CA ARG A 195 27.72 19.87 -14.95
C ARG A 195 26.35 20.38 -15.35
#